data_AF-A0A3B8UR21-F1
#
_entry.id   AF-A0A3B8UR21-F1
#
_cell.length_a   1.000
_cell.length_b   1.000
_cell.length_c   1.000
_cell.angle_alpha   90.00
_cell.angle_beta   90.00
_cell.angle_gamma   90.00
#
_symmetry.space_group_name_H-M   'P 1'
#
loop_
_entity.id
_entity.type
_entity.pdbx_description
1 polymer ?
#
loop_
_entity_poly.entity_id
_entity_poly.type
_entity_poly.pdbx_seq_one_letter_code
_entity_poly.pdbx_strand_id
1 'polypeptide(L)'
;MLEMTKKIILSGTIKTGTGTDNKQVMYCNSSLSEDGGISITKTIKDSSVYYADKATYDEEVAEFDNKFDELVRTAYVEKEETAKANDSKQTTEETKEDK
;
A
#
# COMPACT_ATOMS: atom_id res chain seq x y z
N MET A 1 -14.88 -4.26 24.81
CA MET A 1 -14.88 -3.28 23.71
C MET A 1 -14.01 -3.86 22.61
N LEU A 2 -14.43 -3.78 21.34
CA LEU A 2 -13.65 -4.28 20.20
C LEU A 2 -12.73 -3.15 19.71
N GLU A 3 -11.43 -3.40 19.67
CA GLU A 3 -10.45 -2.49 19.05
C GLU A 3 -10.20 -2.94 17.60
N MET A 4 -10.25 -2.00 16.66
CA MET A 4 -10.02 -2.25 15.23
C MET A 4 -8.98 -1.27 14.69
N THR A 5 -8.05 -1.77 13.87
CA THR A 5 -6.98 -0.98 13.24
C THR A 5 -6.99 -1.22 11.73
N LYS A 6 -7.01 -0.15 10.94
CA LYS A 6 -6.92 -0.23 9.46
C LYS A 6 -5.46 -0.30 9.04
N LYS A 7 -5.11 -1.25 8.18
CA LYS A 7 -3.76 -1.39 7.60
C LYS A 7 -3.83 -1.74 6.12
N ILE A 8 -2.87 -1.28 5.35
CA ILE A 8 -2.64 -1.70 3.96
C ILE A 8 -1.40 -2.57 3.93
N ILE A 9 -1.47 -3.71 3.23
CA ILE A 9 -0.33 -4.59 2.99
C ILE A 9 -0.36 -4.98 1.52
N LEU A 10 0.75 -4.73 0.80
CA LEU A 10 0.99 -5.23 -0.55
C LEU A 10 2.19 -6.18 -0.51
N SER A 11 2.06 -7.36 -1.12
CA SER A 11 3.14 -8.35 -1.21
C SER A 11 3.23 -8.86 -2.64
N GLY A 12 4.45 -8.96 -3.15
CA GLY A 12 4.75 -9.35 -4.52
C GLY A 12 5.92 -10.33 -4.59
N THR A 13 5.90 -11.18 -5.60
CA THR A 13 7.00 -12.10 -5.91
C THR A 13 7.34 -11.95 -7.39
N ILE A 14 8.55 -11.47 -7.66
CA ILE A 14 9.11 -11.32 -9.00
C ILE A 14 9.77 -12.64 -9.38
N LYS A 15 9.47 -13.17 -10.57
CA LYS A 15 9.91 -14.49 -11.01
C LYS A 15 10.52 -14.46 -12.41
N THR A 16 11.31 -15.47 -12.74
CA THR A 16 11.79 -15.70 -14.11
C THR A 16 10.63 -16.18 -15.00
N GLY A 17 10.21 -15.37 -15.96
CA GLY A 17 9.27 -15.74 -17.02
C GLY A 17 7.92 -16.30 -16.53
N THR A 18 7.16 -16.88 -17.48
CA THR A 18 5.85 -17.50 -17.22
C THR A 18 5.90 -19.00 -17.50
N GLY A 19 5.55 -19.86 -16.54
CA GLY A 19 5.54 -21.31 -16.73
C GLY A 19 5.88 -22.13 -15.47
N THR A 20 6.12 -23.43 -15.64
CA THR A 20 6.44 -24.39 -14.56
C THR A 20 7.84 -24.26 -13.99
N ASP A 21 8.78 -23.63 -14.71
CA ASP A 21 10.17 -23.42 -14.29
C ASP A 21 10.41 -22.00 -13.76
N ASN A 22 9.40 -21.38 -13.14
CA ASN A 22 9.48 -20.01 -12.66
C ASN A 22 10.22 -19.93 -11.31
N LYS A 23 11.48 -19.52 -11.34
CA LYS A 23 12.28 -19.26 -10.15
C LYS A 23 11.95 -17.90 -9.57
N GLN A 24 11.76 -17.83 -8.25
CA GLN A 24 11.64 -16.55 -7.57
C GLN A 24 12.98 -15.80 -7.57
N VAL A 25 12.97 -14.58 -8.09
CA VAL A 25 14.13 -13.69 -8.16
C VAL A 25 14.10 -12.68 -7.02
N MET A 26 12.91 -12.16 -6.70
CA MET A 26 12.74 -11.18 -5.62
C MET A 26 11.44 -11.40 -4.84
N TYR A 27 11.45 -10.99 -3.58
CA TYR A 27 10.28 -10.80 -2.75
C TYR A 27 10.13 -9.32 -2.40
N CYS A 28 8.94 -8.77 -2.56
CA CYS A 28 8.60 -7.39 -2.20
C CYS A 28 7.44 -7.40 -1.20
N ASN A 29 7.56 -6.59 -0.15
CA ASN A 29 6.52 -6.37 0.83
C ASN A 29 6.48 -4.88 1.20
N SER A 30 5.28 -4.31 1.28
CA SER A 30 5.08 -2.95 1.74
C SER A 30 3.80 -2.85 2.57
N SER A 31 3.81 -1.99 3.58
CA SER A 31 2.66 -1.78 4.44
C SER A 31 2.52 -0.35 4.91
N LEU A 32 1.28 0.10 5.09
CA LEU A 32 0.90 1.36 5.74
C LEU A 32 0.09 1.03 7.00
N SER A 33 0.56 1.52 8.16
CA SER A 33 -0.18 1.49 9.42
C SER A 33 -1.12 2.70 9.56
N GLU A 34 -2.05 2.62 10.51
CA GLU A 34 -3.09 3.64 10.72
C GLU A 34 -2.52 5.03 11.09
N ASP A 35 -1.38 5.05 11.78
CA ASP A 35 -0.62 6.25 12.15
C ASP A 35 0.19 6.85 10.99
N GLY A 36 0.16 6.23 9.81
CA GLY A 36 0.89 6.66 8.63
C GLY A 36 2.28 6.05 8.49
N GLY A 37 2.68 5.14 9.39
CA GLY A 37 3.95 4.43 9.30
C GLY A 37 4.03 3.56 8.04
N ILE A 38 5.07 3.79 7.23
CA ILE A 38 5.36 3.00 6.03
C ILE A 38 6.53 2.04 6.32
N SER A 39 6.35 0.77 5.98
CA SER A 39 7.41 -0.24 5.99
C SER A 39 7.54 -0.86 4.61
N ILE A 40 8.76 -0.91 4.07
CA ILE A 40 9.06 -1.47 2.75
C ILE A 40 10.22 -2.45 2.92
N THR A 41 10.03 -3.68 2.46
CA THR A 41 11.07 -4.72 2.45
C THR A 41 11.15 -5.32 1.04
N LYS A 42 12.34 -5.30 0.46
CA LYS A 42 12.63 -5.97 -0.82
C LYS A 42 13.82 -6.90 -0.62
N THR A 43 13.69 -8.15 -1.03
CA THR A 43 14.73 -9.17 -0.82
C THR A 43 15.00 -9.92 -2.12
N ILE A 44 16.21 -9.75 -2.65
CA ILE A 44 16.70 -10.55 -3.77
C ILE A 44 16.94 -11.98 -3.28
N LYS A 45 16.28 -12.94 -3.92
CA LYS A 45 16.40 -14.38 -3.64
C LYS A 45 17.42 -15.06 -4.53
N ASP A 46 17.59 -14.56 -5.75
CA ASP A 46 18.63 -15.00 -6.68
C ASP A 46 19.33 -13.79 -7.31
N SER A 47 20.50 -13.45 -6.76
CA SER A 47 21.30 -12.32 -7.24
C SER A 47 21.92 -12.57 -8.60
N SER A 48 22.26 -13.81 -8.94
CA SER A 48 22.84 -14.14 -10.24
C SER A 48 21.85 -13.85 -11.37
N VAL A 49 20.60 -14.23 -11.17
CA VAL A 49 19.52 -13.98 -12.14
C VAL A 49 19.14 -12.50 -12.14
N TYR A 50 18.99 -11.88 -10.97
CA TYR A 50 18.62 -10.47 -10.88
C TYR A 50 19.61 -9.56 -11.61
N TYR A 51 20.92 -9.74 -11.39
CA TYR A 51 21.93 -8.88 -12.01
C TYR A 51 22.22 -9.22 -13.48
N ALA A 52 21.82 -10.41 -13.96
CA ALA A 52 21.94 -10.77 -15.37
C ALA A 52 20.95 -10.00 -16.25
N ASP A 53 19.78 -9.62 -15.72
CA ASP A 53 18.77 -8.80 -16.40
C ASP A 53 18.16 -7.75 -15.47
N LYS A 54 19.04 -6.90 -14.93
CA LYS A 54 18.66 -5.93 -13.88
C LYS A 54 17.57 -4.96 -14.34
N ALA A 55 17.61 -4.52 -15.58
CA ALA A 55 16.67 -3.54 -16.10
C ALA A 55 15.22 -4.05 -16.05
N THR A 56 14.99 -5.28 -16.52
CA THR A 56 13.66 -5.91 -16.47
C THR A 56 13.14 -6.03 -15.03
N TYR A 57 13.97 -6.49 -14.10
CA TYR A 57 13.52 -6.65 -12.72
C TYR A 57 13.37 -5.32 -11.98
N ASP A 58 14.15 -4.29 -12.32
CA ASP A 58 13.94 -2.93 -11.79
C ASP A 58 12.59 -2.35 -12.23
N GLU A 59 12.15 -2.63 -13.47
CA GLU A 59 10.83 -2.21 -13.96
C GLU A 59 9.70 -2.86 -13.15
N GLU A 60 9.77 -4.18 -12.88
CA GLU A 60 8.78 -4.86 -12.03
C GLU A 60 8.79 -4.35 -10.58
N VAL A 61 9.97 -3.99 -10.05
CA VAL A 61 10.09 -3.36 -8.73
C VAL A 61 9.41 -1.99 -8.72
N ALA A 62 9.61 -1.19 -9.77
CA ALA A 62 8.98 0.12 -9.89
C ALA A 62 7.45 0.01 -10.03
N GLU A 63 6.94 -0.99 -10.75
CA GLU A 63 5.51 -1.26 -10.84
C GLU A 63 4.92 -1.59 -9.45
N PHE A 64 5.60 -2.43 -8.67
CA PHE A 64 5.20 -2.73 -7.30
C PHE A 64 5.14 -1.48 -6.42
N ASP A 65 6.16 -0.61 -6.51
CA ASP A 65 6.24 0.63 -5.73
C ASP A 65 5.11 1.60 -6.11
N ASN A 66 4.89 1.81 -7.42
CA ASN A 66 3.81 2.64 -7.92
C ASN A 66 2.44 2.14 -7.42
N LYS A 67 2.23 0.82 -7.40
CA LYS A 67 0.99 0.24 -6.91
C LYS A 67 0.78 0.47 -5.41
N PHE A 68 1.84 0.38 -4.62
CA PHE A 68 1.77 0.68 -3.20
C PHE A 68 1.47 2.17 -2.97
N ASP A 69 2.12 3.06 -3.70
CA ASP A 69 1.88 4.52 -3.61
C ASP A 69 0.43 4.89 -3.97
N GLU A 70 -0.17 4.24 -4.98
CA GLU A 70 -1.59 4.40 -5.30
C GLU A 70 -2.50 4.01 -4.13
N LEU A 71 -2.21 2.91 -3.45
CA LEU A 71 -2.98 2.45 -2.29
C LEU A 71 -2.84 3.43 -1.12
N VAL A 72 -1.63 3.92 -0.85
CA VAL A 72 -1.37 4.92 0.18
C VAL A 72 -2.14 6.21 -0.11
N ARG A 73 -2.07 6.72 -1.34
CA ARG A 73 -2.79 7.93 -1.76
C ARG A 73 -4.29 7.77 -1.60
N THR A 74 -4.84 6.63 -2.02
CA THR A 74 -6.28 6.34 -1.89
C THR A 74 -6.70 6.35 -0.42
N ALA A 75 -5.91 5.75 0.47
CA ALA A 75 -6.19 5.73 1.90
C ALA A 75 -6.20 7.12 2.54
N TYR A 76 -5.30 8.01 2.13
CA TYR A 76 -5.28 9.39 2.61
C TYR A 76 -6.48 10.20 2.11
N VAL A 77 -6.88 10.05 0.84
CA VAL A 77 -8.07 10.72 0.30
C VAL A 77 -9.33 10.28 1.06
N GLU A 78 -9.52 8.97 1.28
CA GLU A 78 -10.63 8.45 2.08
C GLU A 78 -10.64 9.04 3.50
N LYS A 79 -9.47 9.19 4.12
CA LYS A 79 -9.34 9.78 5.46
C LYS A 79 -9.74 11.27 5.47
N GLU A 80 -9.39 12.03 4.44
CA GLU A 80 -9.81 13.42 4.31
C GLU A 80 -11.32 13.57 4.05
N GLU A 81 -11.90 12.73 3.20
CA GLU A 81 -13.33 12.76 2.89
C GLU A 81 -14.18 12.39 4.12
N THR A 82 -13.77 11.37 4.87
CA THR A 82 -14.43 10.99 6.12
C THR A 82 -14.31 12.06 7.21
N ALA A 83 -13.16 12.74 7.30
CA ALA A 83 -13.00 13.88 8.21
C ALA A 83 -13.96 15.03 7.87
N LYS A 84 -14.07 15.40 6.58
CA LYS A 84 -14.99 16.46 6.11
C LYS A 84 -16.46 16.11 6.32
N ALA A 85 -16.84 14.84 6.12
CA ALA A 85 -18.20 14.37 6.36
C ALA A 85 -18.60 14.38 7.84
N ASN A 86 -17.64 14.11 8.75
CA ASN A 86 -17.89 14.20 10.19
C ASN A 86 -17.96 15.66 10.67
N ASP A 87 -17.14 16.55 10.14
CA ASP A 87 -17.16 17.98 10.50
C ASP A 87 -18.47 18.67 10.05
N SER A 88 -19.01 18.29 8.89
CA SER A 88 -20.32 18.79 8.40
C SER A 88 -21.53 18.29 9.20
N LYS A 89 -21.41 17.17 9.94
CA LYS A 89 -22.48 16.70 10.82
C LYS A 89 -22.53 17.47 12.14
N GLN A 90 -21.38 17.94 12.64
CA GLN A 90 -21.33 18.67 13.91
C GLN A 90 -21.96 20.07 13.81
N THR A 91 -21.95 20.71 12.64
CA THR A 91 -22.55 22.04 12.43
C THR A 91 -24.07 22.05 12.22
N THR A 92 -24.73 20.88 12.07
CA THR A 92 -26.18 20.83 11.83
C THR A 92 -27.00 20.57 13.11
N GLU A 93 -26.37 20.11 14.20
CA GLU A 93 -27.07 19.83 15.47
C GLU A 93 -27.13 21.02 16.44
N GLU A 94 -26.35 22.09 16.26
CA GLU A 94 -26.36 23.27 17.16
C GLU A 94 -27.42 24.35 16.83
N THR A 95 -28.33 24.16 15.88
CA THR A 95 -29.36 25.18 15.53
C THR A 95 -30.81 24.74 15.70
N LYS A 96 -31.10 23.86 16.67
CA LYS A 96 -32.49 23.54 17.07
C LYS A 96 -32.70 23.46 18.59
N GLU A 97 -32.20 24.42 19.34
CA GLU A 97 -32.74 24.75 20.66
C GLU A 97 -32.82 26.27 20.79
N ASP A 98 -33.95 26.84 20.36
CA ASP A 98 -34.66 27.92 21.05
C ASP A 98 -35.70 28.55 20.11
N LYS A 99 -36.95 28.10 20.25
CA LYS A 99 -38.14 28.96 20.38
C LYS A 99 -39.40 28.16 20.69
#